data_AF-A0AA35EHC9-F1
#
_entry.id   AF-A0AA35EHC9-F1
#
_cell.length_a   1.000
_cell.length_b   1.000
_cell.length_c   1.000
_cell.angle_alpha   90.00
_cell.angle_beta   90.00
_cell.angle_gamma   90.00
#
_symmetry.space_group_name_H-M   'P 1'
#
loop_
_entity.id
_entity.type
_entity.pdbx_description
1 polymer ?
#
loop_
_entity_poly.entity_id
_entity_poly.type
_entity_poly.pdbx_seq_one_letter_code
_entity_poly.pdbx_strand_id
1 'polypeptide(L)' 'MNQAIKTAIAIVGSQKKLGDACNVSQQAVFKWLHGKAKVSPEHVDSIVSATQGKIPAHIIRPDLPKLFPQPAE' A
#
# COMPACT_ATOMS: atom_id res chain seq x y z
N MET A 1 -1.05 2.48 -13.53
CA MET A 1 -1.34 1.61 -12.37
C MET A 1 -0.21 1.77 -11.36
N ASN A 2 -0.54 1.89 -10.08
CA ASN A 2 0.44 1.96 -9.01
C ASN A 2 1.10 0.58 -8.82
N GLN A 3 2.39 0.48 -9.17
CA GLN A 3 3.14 -0.78 -9.12
C GLN A 3 3.26 -1.32 -7.69
N ALA A 4 3.41 -0.45 -6.68
CA ALA A 4 3.47 -0.86 -5.29
C ALA A 4 2.20 -1.62 -4.89
N ILE A 5 1.04 -1.05 -5.20
CA ILE A 5 -0.25 -1.69 -4.88
C ILE A 5 -0.46 -2.97 -5.69
N LYS A 6 -0.04 -2.98 -6.96
CA LYS A 6 -0.11 -4.19 -7.80
C LYS A 6 0.69 -5.34 -7.20
N THR A 7 1.92 -5.07 -6.76
CA THR A 7 2.78 -6.06 -6.11
C THR A 7 2.22 -6.47 -4.75
N ALA A 8 1.64 -5.53 -3.98
CA ALA A 8 1.01 -5.82 -2.71
C ALA A 8 -0.17 -6.79 -2.88
N ILE A 9 -1.01 -6.56 -3.89
CA ILE A 9 -2.11 -7.45 -4.25
C ILE A 9 -1.58 -8.82 -4.65
N ALA A 10 -0.48 -8.90 -5.41
CA ALA A 10 0.11 -10.17 -5.82
C ALA A 10 0.68 -10.97 -4.63
N ILE A 11 1.29 -10.30 -3.65
CA ILE A 11 1.82 -10.93 -2.42
C ILE A 11 0.68 -11.44 -1.54
N VAL A 12 -0.33 -10.59 -1.29
CA VAL A 12 -1.47 -10.94 -0.42
C VAL A 12 -2.45 -11.91 -1.12
N GLY A 13 -2.43 -11.91 -2.46
CA GLY A 13 -3.16 -12.82 -3.34
C GLY A 13 -4.41 -12.21 -4.01
N SER A 14 -5.04 -11.17 -3.43
CA SER A 14 -6.16 -10.48 -4.08
C SER A 14 -6.41 -9.08 -3.52
N GLN A 15 -7.13 -8.24 -4.28
CA GLN A 15 -7.53 -6.90 -3.84
C GLN A 15 -8.43 -6.95 -2.61
N LYS A 16 -9.32 -7.96 -2.53
CA LYS A 16 -10.22 -8.13 -1.38
C LYS A 16 -9.41 -8.45 -0.12
N LYS A 17 -8.50 -9.42 -0.18
CA LYS A 17 -7.64 -9.78 0.96
C LYS A 17 -6.77 -8.61 1.42
N LEU A 18 -6.22 -7.83 0.48
CA LEU A 18 -5.46 -6.62 0.83
C LEU A 18 -6.37 -5.58 1.50
N GLY A 19 -7.61 -5.44 1.02
CA GLY A 19 -8.62 -4.59 1.64
C GLY A 19 -8.95 -5.02 3.06
N ASP A 20 -9.25 -6.31 3.26
CA ASP A 20 -9.53 -6.91 4.57
C ASP A 20 -8.35 -6.68 5.54
N ALA A 21 -7.11 -6.89 5.08
CA ALA A 21 -5.90 -6.66 5.89
C ALA A 21 -5.69 -5.19 6.28
N CYS A 22 -6.15 -4.24 5.44
CA CYS A 22 -6.09 -2.81 5.73
C CYS A 22 -7.38 -2.26 6.34
N ASN A 23 -8.36 -3.14 6.63
CA ASN A 23 -9.71 -2.81 7.07
C ASN A 23 -10.43 -1.78 6.15
N VAL A 24 -10.26 -1.93 4.84
CA VAL A 24 -10.90 -1.11 3.80
C VAL A 24 -11.63 -1.97 2.76
N SER A 25 -12.50 -1.33 1.99
CA SER A 25 -13.18 -2.03 0.88
C SER A 25 -12.25 -2.38 -0.28
N GLN A 26 -12.56 -3.45 -1.01
CA GLN A 26 -11.88 -3.82 -2.27
C GLN A 26 -11.90 -2.68 -3.30
N GLN A 27 -12.95 -1.84 -3.29
CA GLN A 27 -13.04 -0.65 -4.14
C GLN A 27 -11.99 0.42 -3.77
N ALA A 28 -11.64 0.57 -2.49
CA ALA A 28 -10.57 1.48 -2.06
C ALA A 28 -9.23 1.02 -2.65
N VAL A 29 -8.93 -0.28 -2.54
CA VAL A 29 -7.73 -0.89 -3.12
C VAL A 29 -7.69 -0.71 -4.64
N PHE A 30 -8.83 -0.87 -5.32
CA PHE A 30 -8.94 -0.59 -6.76
C PHE A 30 -8.59 0.87 -7.09
N LYS A 31 -9.11 1.83 -6.32
CA LYS A 31 -8.78 3.26 -6.50
C LYS A 31 -7.28 3.51 -6.32
N TRP A 32 -6.63 2.88 -5.34
CA TRP A 32 -5.19 2.97 -5.13
C TRP A 32 -4.38 2.37 -6.30
N LEU A 33 -4.78 1.19 -6.77
CA LEU A 33 -4.14 0.52 -7.91
C LEU A 33 -4.22 1.36 -9.19
N HIS A 34 -5.34 2.01 -9.43
CA HIS A 34 -5.55 2.84 -10.61
C HIS A 34 -5.12 4.31 -10.43
N GLY A 35 -4.59 4.68 -9.25
CA GLY A 35 -4.16 6.04 -8.97
C GLY A 35 -5.32 7.04 -8.86
N LYS A 36 -6.56 6.57 -8.73
CA LYS A 36 -7.75 7.42 -8.50
C LYS A 36 -7.79 7.97 -7.08
N ALA A 37 -7.12 7.31 -6.14
CA ALA A 37 -6.93 7.77 -4.78
C ALA A 37 -5.52 7.41 -4.29
N LYS A 38 -4.99 8.20 -3.37
CA LYS A 38 -3.77 7.86 -2.62
C LYS A 38 -4.13 6.99 -1.42
N VAL A 39 -3.19 6.15 -0.97
CA VAL A 39 -3.31 5.42 0.29
C VAL A 39 -3.21 6.41 1.45
N SER A 40 -4.18 6.44 2.35
CA SER A 40 -4.08 7.25 3.57
C SER A 40 -2.89 6.76 4.42
N PRO A 41 -2.14 7.65 5.09
CA PRO A 41 -0.95 7.28 5.87
C PRO A 41 -1.23 6.17 6.89
N GLU A 42 -2.42 6.17 7.48
CA GLU A 42 -2.89 5.15 8.45
C GLU A 42 -2.90 3.72 7.89
N HIS A 43 -3.15 3.52 6.59
CA HIS A 43 -3.20 2.20 5.97
C HIS A 43 -1.84 1.77 5.40
N VAL A 44 -0.86 2.68 5.34
CA VAL A 44 0.45 2.37 4.76
C VAL A 44 1.12 1.27 5.57
N ASP A 45 1.09 1.36 6.90
CA ASP A 45 1.65 0.34 7.79
C ASP A 45 0.94 -1.01 7.65
N SER A 46 -0.39 -1.00 7.50
CA SER A 46 -1.17 -2.21 7.23
C SER A 46 -0.76 -2.89 5.92
N ILE A 47 -0.47 -2.13 4.86
CA ILE A 47 0.01 -2.69 3.59
C ILE A 47 1.42 -3.27 3.75
N VAL A 48 2.33 -2.57 4.45
CA VAL A 48 3.68 -3.08 4.71
C VAL A 48 3.59 -4.41 5.48
N SER A 49 2.79 -4.45 6.53
CA SER A 49 2.55 -5.64 7.34
C SER A 49 1.91 -6.79 6.54
N ALA A 50 0.87 -6.49 5.75
CA ALA A 50 0.20 -7.48 4.89
C ALA A 50 1.15 -8.06 3.82
N THR A 51 2.14 -7.27 3.38
CA THR A 51 3.14 -7.69 2.40
C THR A 51 4.41 -8.26 3.04
N GLN A 52 4.39 -8.48 4.36
CA GLN A 52 5.52 -8.99 5.15
C GLN A 52 6.79 -8.15 4.99
N GLY A 53 6.64 -6.83 4.88
CA GLY A 53 7.75 -5.89 4.71
C GLY A 53 8.36 -5.85 3.30
N LYS A 54 7.86 -6.63 2.34
CA LYS A 54 8.38 -6.63 0.96
C LYS A 54 8.18 -5.31 0.23
N ILE A 55 7.16 -4.56 0.61
CA ILE A 55 6.89 -3.23 0.04
C ILE A 55 7.03 -2.23 1.18
N PRO A 56 8.10 -1.41 1.19
CA PRO A 56 8.30 -0.45 2.26
C PRO A 56 7.40 0.77 2.08
N ALA A 57 7.09 1.44 3.20
CA ALA A 57 6.14 2.54 3.28
C ALA A 57 6.47 3.72 2.35
N HIS A 58 7.77 4.04 2.20
CA HIS A 58 8.24 5.14 1.34
C HIS A 58 7.96 4.89 -0.16
N ILE A 59 7.83 3.63 -0.59
CA ILE A 59 7.45 3.29 -1.97
C ILE A 59 5.93 3.48 -2.20
N ILE A 60 5.12 3.30 -1.16
CA ILE A 60 3.67 3.47 -1.21
C ILE A 60 3.29 4.96 -1.21
N ARG A 61 3.95 5.75 -0.35
CA ARG A 61 3.75 7.21 -0.20
C ARG A 61 5.08 7.97 -0.26
N PRO A 62 5.73 8.03 -1.44
CA PRO A 62 6.97 8.80 -1.62
C PRO A 62 6.76 10.31 -1.44
N ASP A 63 5.52 10.80 -1.47
CA ASP A 63 5.18 12.21 -1.21
C ASP A 63 5.20 12.59 0.28
N LEU A 64 5.36 11.62 1.18
CA LEU A 64 5.41 11.86 2.63
C LEU A 64 6.74 11.41 3.25
N PRO A 65 7.89 11.97 2.83
CA PRO A 65 9.21 11.56 3.33
C PRO A 65 9.40 11.83 4.83
N LYS A 66 8.65 12.79 5.40
CA LYS A 66 8.66 13.05 6.85
C LYS A 66 7.99 11.94 7.68
N LEU A 67 6.98 11.27 7.12
CA LEU A 67 6.25 10.19 7.79
C LEU A 67 6.84 8.81 7.44
N PHE A 68 7.30 8.67 6.20
CA PHE A 68 7.90 7.45 5.68
C PHE A 68 9.30 7.78 5.15
N PRO A 69 10.30 7.90 6.04
CA PRO A 69 11.65 8.19 5.62
C PRO A 69 12.16 7.07 4.71
N GLN A 70 12.88 7.47 3.67
CA GLN A 70 13.67 6.50 2.90
C GLN A 70 14.82 6.04 3.80
N PRO A 71 15.16 4.74 3.80
CA PRO A 71 16.34 4.28 4.49
C PRO A 71 17.54 5.09 3.98
N ALA A 72 18.23 5.77 4.90
CA ALA A 72 19.48 6.44 4.58
C ALA A 72 20.50 5.35 4.23
N GLU A 73 21.01 5.39 3.01
CA GLU A 73 22.13 4.55 2.56
C GLU A 73 23.42 4.87 3.34
#